data_AF-A0A945UBA7-F1
#
_entry.id   AF-A0A945UBA7-F1
#
_cell.length_a   1.000
_cell.length_b   1.000
_cell.length_c   1.000
_cell.angle_alpha   90.00
_cell.angle_beta   90.00
_cell.angle_gamma   90.00
#
_symmetry.space_group_name_H-M   'P 1'
#
loop_
_entity.id
_entity.type
_entity.pdbx_description
1 polymer ?
#
loop_
_entity_poly.entity_id
_entity_poly.type
_entity_poly.pdbx_seq_one_letter_code
_entity_poly.pdbx_strand_id
1 'polypeptide(L)'
;MASGGVPRDFLSLFLKVIESMSEGAKVTKPHVTDAAIASIGQKMAGIGEDMEGDVNILEKHLHGIKKFVYSEERTNVFLVAKEDLEKFKEFRQALKELVDMRLLHIIDSNTSCAPSDGLRYEAYLLDVGLYENSRPRNFISIEPGSSDSKGRKDKMRGAPKLGVEKFSNFSF
;
A
#
# COMPACT_ATOMS: atom_id res chain seq x y z
N MET A 1 -7.91 1.52 4.63
CA MET A 1 -8.09 0.12 4.18
C MET A 1 -7.15 -0.72 5.02
N ALA A 2 -7.61 -1.28 6.13
CA ALA A 2 -6.77 -2.14 6.98
C ALA A 2 -7.16 -3.63 6.84
N SER A 3 -8.43 -3.89 6.49
CA SER A 3 -8.98 -5.22 6.28
C SER A 3 -9.07 -5.64 4.81
N GLY A 4 -8.73 -4.77 3.85
CA GLY A 4 -8.85 -5.05 2.41
C GLY A 4 -10.28 -5.38 1.93
N GLY A 5 -11.32 -5.01 2.70
CA GLY A 5 -12.71 -5.36 2.37
C GLY A 5 -13.15 -6.76 2.78
N VAL A 6 -12.28 -7.54 3.44
CA VAL A 6 -12.60 -8.87 3.94
C VAL A 6 -13.24 -8.77 5.33
N PRO A 7 -14.47 -9.27 5.53
CA PRO A 7 -15.18 -9.16 6.81
C PRO A 7 -14.43 -9.79 7.99
N ARG A 8 -13.74 -10.91 7.76
CA ARG A 8 -12.95 -11.60 8.79
C ARG A 8 -11.85 -10.69 9.35
N ASP A 9 -11.02 -10.12 8.48
CA ASP A 9 -9.92 -9.26 8.93
C ASP A 9 -10.42 -7.97 9.57
N PHE A 10 -11.57 -7.46 9.11
CA PHE A 10 -12.23 -6.34 9.77
C PHE A 10 -12.60 -6.69 11.21
N LEU A 11 -13.26 -7.83 11.43
CA LEU A 11 -13.65 -8.27 12.77
C LEU A 11 -12.43 -8.56 13.64
N SER A 12 -11.41 -9.24 13.11
CA SER A 12 -10.17 -9.50 13.85
C SER A 12 -9.46 -8.21 14.25
N LEU A 13 -9.38 -7.22 13.35
CA LEU A 13 -8.79 -5.93 13.67
C LEU A 13 -9.66 -5.14 14.67
N PHE A 14 -10.98 -5.17 14.49
CA PHE A 14 -11.92 -4.49 15.38
C PHE A 14 -11.82 -5.03 16.81
N LEU A 15 -11.77 -6.36 16.98
CA LEU A 15 -11.59 -6.99 18.29
C LEU A 15 -10.27 -6.57 18.94
N LYS A 16 -9.15 -6.60 18.21
CA LYS A 16 -7.84 -6.12 18.70
C LYS A 16 -7.88 -4.66 19.15
N VAL A 17 -8.61 -3.82 18.42
CA VAL A 17 -8.78 -2.40 18.80
C VAL A 17 -9.59 -2.29 20.08
N ILE A 18 -10.70 -3.00 20.21
CA ILE A 18 -11.55 -2.95 21.42
C ILE A 18 -10.81 -3.50 22.65
N GLU A 19 -10.06 -4.59 22.52
CA GLU A 19 -9.27 -5.20 23.61
C GLU A 19 -8.17 -4.26 24.16
N SER A 20 -7.65 -3.37 23.33
CA SER A 20 -6.63 -2.38 23.73
C SER A 20 -7.20 -1.08 24.29
N MET A 21 -8.53 -0.95 24.38
CA MET A 21 -9.21 0.27 24.82
C MET A 21 -9.72 0.17 26.25
N SER A 22 -9.60 1.28 26.98
CA SER A 22 -10.26 1.43 28.28
C SER A 22 -11.77 1.57 28.09
N GLU A 23 -12.54 1.13 29.09
CA GLU A 23 -14.00 1.24 29.09
C GLU A 23 -14.44 2.70 28.86
N GLY A 24 -15.41 2.89 27.96
CA GLY A 24 -15.93 4.22 27.58
C GLY A 24 -15.04 5.05 26.63
N ALA A 25 -13.85 4.57 26.25
CA ALA A 25 -12.99 5.29 25.30
C ALA A 25 -13.56 5.28 23.87
N LYS A 26 -13.38 6.40 23.15
CA LYS A 26 -13.73 6.50 21.73
C LYS A 26 -12.61 5.93 20.87
N VAL A 27 -12.95 5.06 19.92
CA VAL A 27 -12.02 4.57 18.91
C VAL A 27 -11.68 5.68 17.93
N THR A 28 -10.39 5.86 17.65
CA THR A 28 -9.87 6.87 16.71
C THR A 28 -9.07 6.20 15.60
N LYS A 29 -8.85 6.91 14.49
CA LYS A 29 -8.03 6.40 13.35
C LYS A 29 -6.65 5.90 13.81
N PRO A 30 -5.91 6.60 14.70
CA PRO A 30 -4.66 6.09 15.24
C PRO A 30 -4.76 4.71 15.89
N HIS A 31 -5.79 4.44 16.70
CA HIS A 31 -5.96 3.13 17.35
C HIS A 31 -6.09 2.00 16.33
N VAL A 32 -6.85 2.23 15.26
CA VAL A 32 -7.01 1.27 14.17
C VAL A 32 -5.69 1.05 13.43
N THR A 33 -4.92 2.12 13.19
CA THR A 33 -3.61 2.02 12.55
C THR A 33 -2.61 1.27 13.43
N ASP A 34 -2.55 1.56 14.73
CA ASP A 34 -1.65 0.87 15.67
C ASP A 34 -1.97 -0.64 15.73
N ALA A 35 -3.24 -1.01 15.81
CA ALA A 35 -3.65 -2.41 15.78
C ALA A 35 -3.30 -3.09 14.43
N ALA A 36 -3.41 -2.36 13.31
CA ALA A 36 -3.05 -2.88 12.00
C ALA A 36 -1.53 -3.10 11.89
N ILE A 37 -0.72 -2.15 12.37
CA ILE A 37 0.74 -2.27 12.44
C ILE A 37 1.13 -3.47 13.30
N ALA A 38 0.54 -3.62 14.48
CA ALA A 38 0.81 -4.76 15.36
C ALA A 38 0.44 -6.11 14.73
N SER A 39 -0.51 -6.13 13.78
CA SER A 39 -0.93 -7.35 13.08
C SER A 39 -0.13 -7.68 11.81
N ILE A 40 0.71 -6.75 11.31
CA ILE A 40 1.37 -6.90 10.00
C ILE A 40 2.30 -8.13 9.95
N GLY A 41 2.92 -8.49 11.09
CA GLY A 41 3.80 -9.65 11.18
C GLY A 41 3.11 -10.96 10.75
N GLN A 42 1.80 -11.07 10.96
CA GLN A 42 1.03 -12.23 10.51
C GLN A 42 0.91 -12.29 8.98
N LYS A 43 0.79 -11.13 8.31
CA LYS A 43 0.81 -11.06 6.84
C LYS A 43 2.22 -11.31 6.29
N MET A 44 3.25 -10.78 6.97
CA MET A 44 4.65 -10.94 6.56
C MET A 44 5.14 -12.39 6.69
N ALA A 45 4.72 -13.12 7.72
CA ALA A 45 5.05 -14.55 7.88
C ALA A 45 4.58 -15.39 6.68
N GLY A 46 3.44 -15.03 6.06
CA GLY A 46 2.94 -15.69 4.86
C GLY A 46 3.80 -15.47 3.61
N ILE A 47 4.70 -14.48 3.59
CA ILE A 47 5.69 -14.35 2.50
C ILE A 47 6.72 -15.49 2.58
N GLY A 48 7.04 -15.93 3.81
CA GLY A 48 8.07 -16.92 4.16
C GLY A 48 7.69 -18.39 3.92
N GLU A 49 6.42 -18.75 4.11
CA GLU A 49 5.99 -20.15 4.25
C GLU A 49 5.82 -20.91 2.94
N ASP A 50 5.70 -20.23 1.79
CA ASP A 50 5.38 -20.88 0.50
C ASP A 50 6.54 -20.95 -0.51
N MET A 51 7.74 -20.39 -0.25
CA MET A 51 8.77 -20.26 -1.29
C MET A 51 10.22 -20.28 -0.75
N GLU A 52 10.85 -21.45 -0.56
CA GLU A 52 12.24 -21.57 -0.05
C GLU A 52 13.34 -20.85 -0.89
N GLY A 53 13.02 -20.22 -2.05
CA GLY A 53 13.95 -19.42 -2.87
C GLY A 53 13.52 -17.98 -3.21
N ASP A 54 12.21 -17.69 -3.33
CA ASP A 54 11.67 -16.40 -3.83
C ASP A 54 11.28 -15.38 -2.73
N VAL A 55 11.21 -15.81 -1.46
CA VAL A 55 10.86 -14.96 -0.29
C VAL A 55 11.65 -13.65 -0.29
N ASN A 56 12.92 -13.73 -0.64
CA ASN A 56 13.83 -12.59 -0.63
C ASN A 56 13.46 -11.53 -1.68
N ILE A 57 12.91 -11.93 -2.83
CA ILE A 57 12.60 -11.02 -3.93
C ILE A 57 11.32 -10.24 -3.62
N LEU A 58 10.25 -10.91 -3.18
CA LEU A 58 8.99 -10.23 -2.86
C LEU A 58 9.14 -9.27 -1.67
N GLU A 59 9.89 -9.68 -0.64
CA GLU A 59 10.25 -8.80 0.48
C GLU A 59 11.10 -7.61 0.04
N LYS A 60 12.09 -7.80 -0.85
CA LYS A 60 12.88 -6.70 -1.42
C LYS A 60 12.01 -5.70 -2.16
N HIS A 61 11.08 -6.18 -2.99
CA HIS A 61 10.14 -5.33 -3.72
C HIS A 61 9.26 -4.53 -2.76
N LEU A 62 8.65 -5.20 -1.78
CA LEU A 62 7.83 -4.54 -0.76
C LEU A 62 8.64 -3.51 0.03
N HIS A 63 9.86 -3.85 0.44
CA HIS A 63 10.74 -2.95 1.16
C HIS A 63 11.08 -1.71 0.33
N GLY A 64 11.47 -1.89 -0.93
CA GLY A 64 11.80 -0.78 -1.82
C GLY A 64 10.59 0.11 -2.12
N ILE A 65 9.40 -0.48 -2.35
CA ILE A 65 8.16 0.27 -2.54
C ILE A 65 7.81 1.05 -1.26
N LYS A 66 7.83 0.40 -0.09
CA LYS A 66 7.58 1.07 1.19
C LYS A 66 8.55 2.21 1.42
N LYS A 67 9.85 2.00 1.19
CA LYS A 67 10.88 3.03 1.35
C LYS A 67 10.59 4.24 0.46
N PHE A 68 10.34 4.02 -0.83
CA PHE A 68 10.01 5.08 -1.77
C PHE A 68 8.73 5.85 -1.35
N VAL A 69 7.63 5.12 -1.13
CA VAL A 69 6.31 5.74 -0.92
C VAL A 69 6.19 6.37 0.47
N TYR A 70 6.55 5.62 1.51
CA TYR A 70 6.33 6.02 2.89
C TYR A 70 7.48 6.87 3.44
N SER A 71 8.73 6.47 3.20
CA SER A 71 9.89 7.12 3.81
C SER A 71 10.39 8.32 3.00
N GLU A 72 10.49 8.20 1.68
CA GLU A 72 11.03 9.24 0.79
C GLU A 72 9.94 10.24 0.37
N GLU A 73 8.87 9.77 -0.27
CA GLU A 73 7.79 10.61 -0.82
C GLU A 73 6.72 11.01 0.22
N ARG A 74 6.80 10.43 1.43
CA ARG A 74 5.94 10.76 2.58
C ARG A 74 4.44 10.71 2.26
N THR A 75 4.02 9.70 1.51
CA THR A 75 2.61 9.47 1.13
C THR A 75 2.23 8.00 1.27
N ASN A 76 0.99 7.65 0.98
CA ASN A 76 0.50 6.28 0.97
C ASN A 76 0.05 5.79 -0.41
N VAL A 77 0.14 6.62 -1.45
CA VAL A 77 -0.27 6.28 -2.81
C VAL A 77 0.90 6.48 -3.76
N PHE A 78 0.99 5.62 -4.76
CA PHE A 78 1.94 5.76 -5.87
C PHE A 78 1.31 5.32 -7.19
N LEU A 79 1.92 5.75 -8.29
CA LEU A 79 1.54 5.41 -9.64
C LEU A 79 2.60 4.52 -10.28
N VAL A 80 2.16 3.53 -11.05
CA VAL A 80 3.03 2.72 -11.92
C VAL A 80 2.55 2.82 -13.35
N ALA A 81 3.43 3.18 -14.28
CA ALA A 81 3.07 3.31 -15.67
C ALA A 81 2.67 1.93 -16.25
N LYS A 82 1.60 1.89 -17.04
CA LYS A 82 1.13 0.63 -17.64
C LYS A 82 2.15 0.03 -18.60
N GLU A 83 2.86 0.88 -19.34
CA GLU A 83 3.93 0.44 -20.24
C GLU A 83 5.05 -0.28 -19.46
N ASP A 84 5.40 0.20 -18.26
CA ASP A 84 6.39 -0.48 -17.41
C ASP A 84 5.85 -1.82 -16.89
N LEU A 85 4.58 -1.91 -16.52
CA LEU A 85 3.96 -3.17 -16.11
C LEU A 85 3.92 -4.21 -17.24
N GLU A 86 3.79 -3.77 -18.49
CA GLU A 86 3.86 -4.64 -19.67
C GLU A 86 5.29 -5.10 -19.96
N LYS A 87 6.26 -4.21 -19.78
CA LYS A 87 7.69 -4.47 -20.01
C LYS A 87 8.32 -5.35 -18.93
N PHE A 88 8.03 -5.09 -17.66
CA PHE A 88 8.63 -5.76 -16.50
C PHE A 88 7.62 -6.72 -15.86
N LYS A 89 7.39 -7.86 -16.52
CA LYS A 89 6.35 -8.84 -16.13
C LYS A 89 6.56 -9.42 -14.73
N GLU A 90 7.80 -9.63 -14.31
CA GLU A 90 8.16 -10.13 -12.98
C GLU A 90 7.76 -9.12 -11.89
N PHE A 91 8.09 -7.84 -12.09
CA PHE A 91 7.68 -6.77 -11.17
C PHE A 91 6.15 -6.66 -11.10
N ARG A 92 5.47 -6.74 -12.25
CA ARG A 92 4.00 -6.77 -12.29
C ARG A 92 3.43 -7.97 -11.52
N GLN A 93 4.06 -9.14 -11.61
CA GLN A 93 3.66 -10.33 -10.88
C GLN A 93 3.85 -10.15 -9.37
N ALA A 94 5.00 -9.61 -8.94
CA ALA A 94 5.23 -9.25 -7.54
C ALA A 94 4.19 -8.26 -7.02
N LEU A 95 3.80 -7.23 -7.79
CA LEU A 95 2.73 -6.31 -7.39
C LEU A 95 1.39 -7.02 -7.19
N LYS A 96 1.04 -7.97 -8.05
CA LYS A 96 -0.19 -8.76 -7.90
C LYS A 96 -0.16 -9.59 -6.62
N GLU A 97 0.95 -10.26 -6.34
CA GLU A 97 1.13 -11.04 -5.11
C GLU A 97 1.03 -10.15 -3.86
N LEU A 98 1.65 -8.97 -3.86
CA LEU A 98 1.51 -8.00 -2.77
C LEU A 98 0.07 -7.50 -2.60
N VAL A 99 -0.71 -7.40 -3.68
CA VAL A 99 -2.14 -7.06 -3.63
C VAL A 99 -2.96 -8.23 -3.07
N ASP A 100 -2.71 -9.45 -3.50
CA ASP A 100 -3.40 -10.65 -3.03
C ASP A 100 -3.16 -10.88 -1.52
N MET A 101 -1.95 -10.60 -1.05
CA MET A 101 -1.60 -10.59 0.37
C MET A 101 -2.13 -9.38 1.15
N ARG A 102 -2.77 -8.41 0.46
CA ARG A 102 -3.33 -7.19 1.04
C ARG A 102 -2.27 -6.33 1.75
N LEU A 103 -1.07 -6.29 1.18
CA LEU A 103 0.01 -5.38 1.52
C LEU A 103 -0.04 -4.12 0.64
N LEU A 104 -0.57 -4.25 -0.57
CA LEU A 104 -0.92 -3.16 -1.48
C LEU A 104 -2.40 -3.25 -1.86
N HIS A 105 -2.99 -2.13 -2.30
CA HIS A 105 -4.37 -2.08 -2.79
C HIS A 105 -4.45 -1.27 -4.07
N ILE A 106 -5.03 -1.83 -5.14
CA ILE A 106 -5.31 -1.07 -6.36
C ILE A 106 -6.49 -0.14 -6.09
N ILE A 107 -6.29 1.17 -6.23
CA ILE A 107 -7.34 2.19 -6.01
C ILE A 107 -7.83 2.84 -7.31
N ASP A 108 -7.07 2.69 -8.39
CA ASP A 108 -7.51 3.02 -9.75
C ASP A 108 -6.68 2.21 -10.76
N SER A 109 -7.32 1.32 -11.53
CA SER A 109 -6.62 0.46 -12.49
C SER A 109 -6.31 1.16 -13.81
N ASN A 110 -6.79 2.39 -14.02
CA ASN A 110 -6.54 3.11 -15.26
C ASN A 110 -6.75 4.62 -15.06
N THR A 111 -5.69 5.33 -14.70
CA THR A 111 -5.71 6.79 -14.53
C THR A 111 -4.64 7.48 -15.37
N SER A 112 -4.77 8.79 -15.57
CA SER A 112 -3.64 9.64 -15.96
C SER A 112 -2.96 10.17 -14.69
N CYS A 113 -1.71 10.63 -14.80
CA CYS A 113 -1.13 11.48 -13.76
C CYS A 113 -1.63 12.94 -13.87
N ALA A 114 -1.30 13.75 -12.87
CA ALA A 114 -1.54 15.19 -12.81
C ALA A 114 -0.25 15.93 -12.38
N PRO A 115 0.30 16.84 -13.21
CA PRO A 115 -0.13 17.18 -14.57
C PRO A 115 -0.02 15.97 -15.51
N SER A 116 -0.87 15.92 -16.53
CA SER A 116 -0.90 14.80 -17.49
C SER A 116 0.35 14.82 -18.35
N ASP A 117 0.98 13.65 -18.51
CA ASP A 117 2.09 13.40 -19.44
C ASP A 117 1.67 12.59 -20.68
N GLY A 118 0.37 12.27 -20.79
CA GLY A 118 -0.18 11.47 -21.89
C GLY A 118 -0.14 9.95 -21.66
N LEU A 119 0.49 9.48 -20.59
CA LEU A 119 0.58 8.07 -20.26
C LEU A 119 -0.57 7.61 -19.36
N ARG A 120 -0.73 6.29 -19.26
CA ARG A 120 -1.71 5.64 -18.39
C ARG A 120 -1.00 4.91 -17.25
N TYR A 121 -1.60 4.99 -16.07
CA TYR A 121 -1.05 4.47 -14.83
C TYR A 121 -2.05 3.57 -14.13
N GLU A 122 -1.53 2.64 -13.35
CA GLU A 122 -2.25 2.01 -12.24
C GLU A 122 -1.85 2.72 -10.93
N ALA A 123 -2.83 3.01 -10.09
CA ALA A 123 -2.65 3.66 -8.81
C ALA A 123 -2.79 2.65 -7.67
N TYR A 124 -1.78 2.61 -6.82
CA TYR A 124 -1.67 1.68 -5.71
C TYR A 124 -1.63 2.44 -4.38
N LEU A 125 -2.23 1.86 -3.35
CA LEU A 125 -2.23 2.33 -1.98
C LEU A 125 -1.47 1.35 -1.08
N LEU A 126 -0.59 1.86 -0.23
CA LEU A 126 0.10 1.10 0.80
C LEU A 126 -0.87 0.71 1.94
N ASP A 127 -0.86 -0.55 2.35
CA ASP A 127 -1.65 -0.99 3.52
C ASP A 127 -1.17 -0.27 4.78
N VAL A 128 -2.12 0.15 5.64
CA VAL A 128 -1.78 0.92 6.85
C VAL A 128 -0.98 0.12 7.86
N GLY A 129 -1.04 -1.22 7.81
CA GLY A 129 -0.19 -2.07 8.66
C GLY A 129 1.30 -1.96 8.32
N LEU A 130 1.65 -1.46 7.13
CA LEU A 130 3.05 -1.26 6.73
C LEU A 130 3.64 0.07 7.24
N TYR A 131 2.85 0.92 7.87
CA TYR A 131 3.34 2.18 8.42
C TYR A 131 4.26 1.93 9.62
N GLU A 132 5.16 2.87 9.90
CA GLU A 132 6.06 2.78 11.07
C GLU A 132 5.37 3.23 12.37
N ASN A 133 4.33 4.06 12.28
CA ASN A 133 3.55 4.53 13.42
C ASN A 133 2.19 5.07 12.97
N SER A 134 1.25 5.21 13.90
CA SER A 134 -0.10 5.71 13.61
C SER A 134 -0.21 7.20 13.32
N ARG A 135 0.85 7.99 13.56
CA ARG A 135 0.86 9.45 13.43
C ARG A 135 2.11 9.97 12.71
N PRO A 136 2.31 9.58 11.44
CA PRO A 136 3.53 9.93 10.72
C PRO A 136 3.61 11.45 10.47
N ARG A 137 4.74 12.07 10.86
CA ARG A 137 4.96 13.53 10.73
C ARG A 137 5.21 13.96 9.29
N ASN A 138 4.58 15.01 8.78
CA ASN A 138 4.72 15.45 7.38
C ASN A 138 4.32 14.37 6.38
N PHE A 139 3.22 13.65 6.64
CA PHE A 139 2.73 12.57 5.78
C PHE A 139 1.42 12.97 5.11
N ILE A 140 1.32 12.74 3.80
CA ILE A 140 0.11 12.99 3.03
C ILE A 140 -0.68 11.68 2.94
N SER A 141 -1.74 11.57 3.76
CA SER A 141 -2.67 10.44 3.64
C SER A 141 -3.73 10.75 2.60
N ILE A 142 -3.75 9.96 1.53
CA ILE A 142 -4.79 9.98 0.50
C ILE A 142 -5.77 8.85 0.80
N GLU A 143 -7.06 9.20 0.85
CA GLU A 143 -8.13 8.23 1.04
C GLU A 143 -8.64 7.72 -0.32
N PRO A 144 -8.88 6.41 -0.48
CA PRO A 144 -9.46 5.86 -1.69
C PRO A 144 -10.78 6.55 -2.04
N GLY A 145 -10.95 6.89 -3.30
CA GLY A 145 -12.16 7.59 -3.78
C GLY A 145 -12.24 9.07 -3.40
N SER A 146 -11.26 9.63 -2.68
CA SER A 146 -11.24 11.07 -2.40
C SER A 146 -11.12 11.89 -3.69
N SER A 147 -11.92 12.95 -3.77
CA SER A 147 -11.95 13.88 -4.89
C SER A 147 -11.95 15.33 -4.39
N ASP A 148 -11.51 16.25 -5.24
CA ASP A 148 -11.69 17.68 -4.99
C ASP A 148 -13.17 18.11 -5.15
N SER A 149 -13.44 19.39 -4.92
CA SER A 149 -14.79 19.97 -5.07
C SER A 149 -15.35 19.90 -6.49
N LYS A 150 -14.53 19.56 -7.49
CA LYS A 150 -14.92 19.36 -8.89
C LYS A 150 -15.01 17.87 -9.25
N GLY A 151 -14.92 16.96 -8.27
CA GLY A 151 -14.97 15.52 -8.48
C GLY A 151 -13.69 14.92 -9.05
N ARG A 152 -12.60 15.69 -9.14
CA ARG A 152 -11.32 15.21 -9.68
C ARG A 152 -10.51 14.52 -8.60
N LYS A 153 -9.98 13.33 -8.90
CA LYS A 153 -9.08 12.57 -8.01
C LYS A 153 -7.64 13.12 -8.04
N ASP A 154 -7.45 14.43 -8.06
CA ASP A 154 -6.16 15.06 -8.38
C ASP A 154 -5.05 14.73 -7.37
N LYS A 155 -5.39 14.49 -6.09
CA LYS A 155 -4.40 14.04 -5.09
C LYS A 155 -3.78 12.68 -5.45
N MET A 156 -4.60 11.73 -5.89
CA MET A 156 -4.13 10.42 -6.34
C MET A 156 -3.39 10.52 -7.68
N ARG A 157 -3.89 11.33 -8.61
CA ARG A 157 -3.24 11.54 -9.91
C ARG A 157 -1.89 12.26 -9.80
N GLY A 158 -1.72 13.09 -8.77
CA GLY A 158 -0.45 13.75 -8.45
C GLY A 158 0.45 12.93 -7.53
N ALA A 159 0.11 11.67 -7.24
CA ALA A 159 0.95 10.79 -6.45
C ALA A 159 2.29 10.51 -7.16
N PRO A 160 3.36 10.22 -6.40
CA PRO A 160 4.67 9.92 -6.97
C PRO A 160 4.62 8.71 -7.90
N LYS A 161 5.42 8.79 -8.97
CA LYS A 161 5.55 7.72 -9.96
C LYS A 161 6.71 6.81 -9.56
N LEU A 162 6.44 5.52 -9.42
CA LEU A 162 7.46 4.53 -9.12
C LEU A 162 8.22 4.16 -10.39
N GLY A 163 9.53 4.39 -10.39
CA GLY A 163 10.42 3.94 -11.47
C GLY A 163 10.71 2.45 -11.34
N VAL A 164 10.08 1.62 -12.18
CA VAL A 164 10.15 0.16 -12.12
C VAL A 164 11.56 -0.37 -12.44
N GLU A 165 12.34 0.35 -13.24
CA GLU A 165 13.72 0.02 -13.59
C GLU A 165 14.65 -0.10 -12.37
N LYS A 166 14.30 0.55 -11.25
CA LYS A 166 15.07 0.45 -10.00
C LYS A 166 14.88 -0.89 -9.30
N PHE A 167 13.84 -1.63 -9.67
CA PHE A 167 13.44 -2.91 -9.09
C PHE A 167 13.81 -4.10 -10.00
N SER A 168 14.03 -3.88 -11.29
CA SER A 168 14.46 -4.95 -12.22
C SER A 168 15.85 -5.52 -11.93
N ASN A 169 16.67 -4.82 -11.15
CA ASN A 169 18.02 -5.25 -10.77
C ASN A 169 18.04 -6.30 -9.64
N PHE A 170 16.88 -6.76 -9.16
CA PHE A 170 16.80 -7.85 -8.18
C PHE A 170 16.83 -9.26 -8.82
N SER A 171 17.02 -9.34 -10.14
CA SER A 171 17.05 -10.59 -10.92
C SER A 171 18.48 -11.18 -10.95
N PHE A 172 18.59 -12.40 -10.40
CA PHE A 172 19.66 -13.42 -10.43
C PHE A 172 21.10 -13.03 -10.80
#